data_AF-A0A936UPN1-F1
#
_entry.id   AF-A0A936UPN1-F1
#
_cell.length_a   1.000
_cell.length_b   1.000
_cell.length_c   1.000
_cell.angle_alpha   90.00
_cell.angle_beta   90.00
_cell.angle_gamma   90.00
#
_symmetry.space_group_name_H-M   'P 1'
#
loop_
_entity.id
_entity.type
_entity.pdbx_description
1 polymer ?
#
loop_
_entity_poly.entity_id
_entity_poly.type
_entity_poly.pdbx_seq_one_letter_code
_entity_poly.pdbx_strand_id
1 'polypeptide(L)'
;MKSLLRVVLVILVAAPFAAHAGQVREYWVAAESVTWDYAPSGKNLLHPGSDMGAWGERLSYPKYRYLRYTDATYRTPVPQPEWMGILGPELLGEVGDTLKVHFRNRADRPFSMHPHGLRYDEDNDGADHRGAGAMIAPGKSYTYTWTLDEGAGPGPSDPSSIVWLYHSHVDHVADIYQGLIGTIVVTRKGMAISSADPRPRDVDRNFTTLFMVFDEEDGAEGGLKHAMNGYIFGNLRGLEAVEGERVRWHLVALGSEVDLHTAHWHGETVLDHGRRTDVIELLPASMVSVDMVADNPGTWLYHCHVGDHMTAGMMTRWTVKAPPPADCCAAGPAAKLMRRRGFAIVPRPTCCGRP
;
A
#
# COMPACT_ATOMS: atom_id res chain seq x y z
N MET A 1 -4.65 -25.50 -63.89
CA MET A 1 -4.87 -25.29 -62.45
C MET A 1 -3.91 -24.22 -61.95
N LYS A 2 -4.36 -22.96 -61.81
CA LYS A 2 -3.56 -21.87 -61.20
C LYS A 2 -4.24 -21.49 -59.90
N SER A 3 -3.62 -21.83 -58.77
CA SER A 3 -4.11 -21.49 -57.43
C SER A 3 -3.73 -20.04 -57.12
N LEU A 4 -4.71 -19.17 -56.93
CA LEU A 4 -4.50 -17.82 -56.40
C LEU A 4 -4.41 -17.90 -54.87
N LEU A 5 -3.21 -17.67 -54.34
CA LEU A 5 -2.98 -17.47 -52.91
C LEU A 5 -3.45 -16.05 -52.54
N ARG A 6 -4.58 -15.93 -51.84
CA ARG A 6 -5.04 -14.66 -51.25
C ARG A 6 -4.26 -14.43 -49.95
N VAL A 7 -3.30 -13.50 -50.00
CA VAL A 7 -2.66 -12.95 -48.79
C VAL A 7 -3.65 -11.98 -48.15
N VAL A 8 -4.16 -12.33 -46.97
CA VAL A 8 -4.96 -11.42 -46.14
C VAL A 8 -3.98 -10.63 -45.28
N LEU A 9 -3.79 -9.36 -45.60
CA LEU A 9 -3.03 -8.42 -44.78
C LEU A 9 -3.90 -8.03 -43.57
N VAL A 10 -3.58 -8.57 -42.40
CA VAL A 10 -4.18 -8.14 -41.14
C VAL A 10 -3.47 -6.85 -40.72
N ILE A 11 -4.13 -5.71 -40.94
CA ILE A 11 -3.69 -4.42 -40.38
C ILE A 11 -4.09 -4.41 -38.90
N LEU A 12 -3.13 -4.70 -38.02
CA LEU A 12 -3.24 -4.42 -36.59
C LEU A 12 -3.25 -2.90 -36.42
N VAL A 13 -4.45 -2.33 -36.23
CA VAL A 13 -4.60 -0.95 -35.76
C VAL A 13 -4.22 -0.95 -34.28
N ALA A 14 -2.94 -0.76 -33.99
CA ALA A 14 -2.50 -0.37 -32.65
C ALA A 14 -3.07 1.03 -32.39
N ALA A 15 -4.08 1.13 -31.54
CA ALA A 15 -4.50 2.42 -31.01
C ALA A 15 -3.28 3.05 -30.33
N PRO A 16 -2.85 4.27 -30.72
CA PRO A 16 -1.74 4.91 -30.05
C PRO A 16 -2.18 5.22 -28.62
N PHE A 17 -1.56 4.56 -27.63
CA PHE A 17 -1.62 5.04 -26.26
C PHE A 17 -0.97 6.42 -26.26
N ALA A 18 -1.78 7.47 -26.17
CA ALA A 18 -1.28 8.83 -26.06
C ALA A 18 -0.56 8.95 -24.71
N ALA A 19 0.77 8.87 -24.73
CA ALA A 19 1.60 9.22 -23.60
C ALA A 19 1.37 10.71 -23.29
N HIS A 20 0.78 11.00 -22.13
CA HIS A 20 0.60 12.36 -21.68
C HIS A 20 1.95 12.91 -21.18
N ALA A 21 2.14 14.22 -21.30
CA ALA A 21 3.28 14.90 -20.67
C ALA A 21 3.12 14.80 -19.14
N GLY A 22 4.26 14.70 -18.44
CA GLY A 22 4.28 14.65 -16.98
C GLY A 22 3.55 15.82 -16.34
N GLN A 23 2.87 15.56 -15.24
CA GLN A 23 2.05 16.52 -14.51
C GLN A 23 2.72 16.96 -13.22
N VAL A 24 2.36 18.16 -12.76
CA VAL A 24 2.63 18.58 -11.38
C VAL A 24 1.48 18.07 -10.51
N ARG A 25 1.81 17.26 -9.50
CA ARG A 25 0.86 16.73 -8.51
C ARG A 25 1.11 17.37 -7.16
N GLU A 26 0.11 18.06 -6.63
CA GLU A 26 0.22 18.78 -5.36
C GLU A 26 -0.36 17.96 -4.20
N TYR A 27 0.39 17.88 -3.11
CA TYR A 27 0.01 17.20 -1.89
C TYR A 27 0.20 18.14 -0.69
N TRP A 28 -0.85 18.33 0.12
CA TRP A 28 -0.77 19.08 1.37
C TRP A 28 -0.65 18.09 2.53
N VAL A 29 0.49 18.08 3.19
CA VAL A 29 0.82 17.12 4.25
C VAL A 29 1.23 17.87 5.50
N ALA A 30 0.71 17.46 6.67
CA ALA A 30 1.18 17.99 7.95
C ALA A 30 1.69 16.87 8.85
N ALA A 31 2.76 17.14 9.59
CA ALA A 31 3.16 16.32 10.73
C ALA A 31 2.40 16.80 11.97
N GLU A 32 1.67 15.90 12.64
CA GLU A 32 0.84 16.21 13.81
C GLU A 32 1.06 15.21 14.94
N SER A 33 1.00 15.69 16.18
CA SER A 33 1.02 14.83 17.35
C SER A 33 -0.29 14.05 17.47
N VAL A 34 -0.18 12.76 17.76
CA VAL A 34 -1.31 11.86 17.98
C VAL A 34 -1.05 11.00 19.22
N THR A 35 -2.10 10.42 19.79
CA THR A 35 -1.95 9.25 20.66
C THR A 35 -2.25 8.03 19.81
N TRP A 36 -1.28 7.13 19.71
CA TRP A 36 -1.42 5.90 18.95
C TRP A 36 -1.65 4.73 19.89
N ASP A 37 -2.69 3.94 19.64
CA ASP A 37 -2.99 2.71 20.37
C ASP A 37 -2.70 1.51 19.46
N TYR A 38 -1.71 0.70 19.86
CA TYR A 38 -1.25 -0.47 19.10
C TYR A 38 -2.25 -1.63 19.11
N ALA A 39 -3.16 -1.67 20.08
CA ALA A 39 -4.22 -2.67 20.15
C ALA A 39 -5.51 -2.06 20.70
N PRO A 40 -6.26 -1.28 19.88
CA PRO A 40 -7.46 -0.57 20.35
C PRO A 40 -8.56 -1.47 20.96
N SER A 41 -8.55 -2.77 20.66
CA SER A 41 -9.48 -3.72 21.28
C SER A 41 -9.10 -4.10 22.73
N GLY A 42 -7.87 -3.79 23.16
CA GLY A 42 -7.28 -4.24 24.41
C GLY A 42 -7.06 -5.75 24.49
N LYS A 43 -7.11 -6.47 23.35
CA LYS A 43 -7.15 -7.94 23.31
C LYS A 43 -6.28 -8.51 22.21
N ASN A 44 -5.84 -9.74 22.44
CA ASN A 44 -5.36 -10.63 21.38
C ASN A 44 -6.56 -11.17 20.57
N LEU A 45 -6.69 -10.68 19.34
CA LEU A 45 -7.81 -11.03 18.46
C LEU A 45 -7.54 -12.32 17.66
N LEU A 46 -6.30 -12.80 17.66
CA LEU A 46 -5.90 -14.04 17.01
C LEU A 46 -6.16 -15.25 17.91
N HIS A 47 -5.92 -15.09 19.20
CA HIS A 47 -6.16 -16.09 20.25
C HIS A 47 -7.04 -15.50 21.37
N PRO A 48 -8.38 -15.51 21.20
CA PRO A 48 -9.29 -14.97 22.19
C PRO A 48 -9.13 -15.63 23.56
N GLY A 49 -8.92 -14.83 24.59
CA GLY A 49 -8.75 -15.29 25.98
C GLY A 49 -7.28 -15.44 26.42
N SER A 50 -6.32 -15.36 25.49
CA SER A 50 -4.91 -15.25 25.82
C SER A 50 -4.54 -13.82 26.18
N ASP A 51 -3.59 -13.65 27.10
CA ASP A 51 -2.96 -12.36 27.36
C ASP A 51 -2.02 -11.95 26.20
N MET A 52 -1.61 -10.69 26.20
CA MET A 52 -0.64 -10.12 25.26
C MET A 52 0.76 -9.99 25.89
N GLY A 53 1.04 -10.72 26.98
CA GLY A 53 2.28 -10.61 27.74
C GLY A 53 2.66 -9.18 28.13
N ALA A 54 3.97 -8.91 28.16
CA ALA A 54 4.54 -7.59 28.45
C ALA A 54 4.07 -6.53 27.45
N TRP A 55 3.87 -6.90 26.19
CA TRP A 55 3.43 -5.98 25.11
C TRP A 55 2.02 -5.43 25.33
N GLY A 56 1.22 -6.05 26.20
CA GLY A 56 -0.11 -5.61 26.60
C GLY A 56 -0.17 -4.66 27.81
N GLU A 57 0.95 -4.45 28.53
CA GLU A 57 0.97 -3.65 29.77
C GLU A 57 0.66 -2.17 29.50
N ARG A 58 1.17 -1.65 28.38
CA ARG A 58 0.88 -0.32 27.88
C ARG A 58 0.66 -0.38 26.37
N LEU A 59 -0.50 0.09 25.91
CA LEU A 59 -0.89 0.02 24.49
C LEU A 59 -0.85 1.37 23.79
N SER A 60 -0.92 2.48 24.55
CA SER A 60 -1.01 3.83 23.98
C SER A 60 0.24 4.66 24.24
N TYR A 61 0.74 5.30 23.18
CA TYR A 61 1.94 6.15 23.21
C TYR A 61 1.71 7.47 22.46
N PRO A 62 2.33 8.57 22.91
CA PRO A 62 2.39 9.79 22.11
C PRO A 62 3.26 9.54 20.88
N LYS A 63 2.74 9.87 19.70
CA LYS A 63 3.41 9.67 18.41
C LYS A 63 3.22 10.90 17.53
N TYR A 64 3.83 10.88 16.35
CA TYR A 64 3.54 11.83 15.29
C TYR A 64 3.14 11.08 14.03
N ARG A 65 2.26 11.70 13.23
CA ARG A 65 1.84 11.15 11.94
C ARG A 65 1.84 12.22 10.87
N TYR A 66 2.16 11.80 9.65
CA TYR A 66 1.83 12.58 8.47
C TYR A 66 0.34 12.42 8.14
N LEU A 67 -0.36 13.54 7.98
CA LEU A 67 -1.77 13.59 7.58
C LEU A 67 -1.90 14.39 6.28
N ARG A 68 -2.69 13.89 5.33
CA ARG A 68 -3.00 14.61 4.08
C ARG A 68 -4.21 15.50 4.25
N TYR A 69 -4.18 16.65 3.61
CA TYR A 69 -5.27 17.62 3.53
C TYR A 69 -5.66 17.88 2.08
N THR A 70 -6.89 18.36 1.87
CA THR A 70 -7.43 18.64 0.53
C THR A 70 -6.73 19.80 -0.18
N ASP A 71 -6.22 20.77 0.57
CA ASP A 71 -5.71 22.04 0.06
C ASP A 71 -4.86 22.79 1.10
N ALA A 72 -4.38 23.97 0.70
CA ALA A 72 -3.51 24.85 1.47
C ALA A 72 -4.10 25.39 2.79
N THR A 73 -5.39 25.16 3.07
CA THR A 73 -5.98 25.55 4.36
C THR A 73 -5.64 24.58 5.49
N TYR A 74 -5.26 23.34 5.17
CA TYR A 74 -5.00 22.26 6.13
C TYR A 74 -6.16 22.07 7.14
N ARG A 75 -7.41 22.19 6.66
CA ARG A 75 -8.62 22.04 7.48
C ARG A 75 -9.32 20.71 7.29
N THR A 76 -9.48 20.27 6.05
CA THR A 76 -10.19 19.04 5.72
C THR A 76 -9.19 17.91 5.47
N PRO A 77 -9.03 16.95 6.39
CA PRO A 77 -8.16 15.81 6.16
C PRO A 77 -8.73 14.94 5.04
N VAL A 78 -7.84 14.35 4.25
CA VAL A 78 -8.23 13.36 3.25
C VAL A 78 -8.29 11.99 3.93
N PRO A 79 -9.43 11.30 3.90
CA PRO A 79 -9.55 9.97 4.50
C PRO A 79 -8.52 9.01 3.91
N GLN A 80 -7.94 8.19 4.78
CA GLN A 80 -7.10 7.07 4.39
C GLN A 80 -7.86 5.77 4.59
N PRO A 81 -7.54 4.72 3.81
CA PRO A 81 -8.04 3.39 4.12
C PRO A 81 -7.68 2.95 5.54
N GLU A 82 -8.59 2.21 6.18
CA GLU A 82 -8.42 1.76 7.57
C GLU A 82 -7.12 0.98 7.77
N TRP A 83 -6.72 0.18 6.79
CA TRP A 83 -5.50 -0.63 6.86
C TRP A 83 -4.22 0.21 6.88
N MET A 84 -4.23 1.48 6.46
CA MET A 84 -3.01 2.30 6.49
C MET A 84 -2.50 2.52 7.91
N GLY A 85 -3.37 2.39 8.93
CA GLY A 85 -2.96 2.45 10.33
C GLY A 85 -2.12 3.69 10.63
N ILE A 86 -0.90 3.49 11.15
CA ILE A 86 0.00 4.57 11.54
C ILE A 86 0.61 5.31 10.33
N LEU A 87 0.69 4.68 9.16
CA LEU A 87 1.34 5.25 7.99
C LEU A 87 0.75 6.61 7.62
N GLY A 88 1.64 7.45 7.10
CA GLY A 88 1.30 8.67 6.37
C GLY A 88 0.56 8.37 5.07
N PRO A 89 0.02 9.42 4.43
CA PRO A 89 -0.69 9.30 3.17
C PRO A 89 0.18 8.67 2.07
N GLU A 90 -0.43 7.80 1.28
CA GLU A 90 0.17 7.36 0.03
C GLU A 90 0.18 8.52 -0.97
N LEU A 91 1.38 8.94 -1.37
CA LEU A 91 1.59 9.95 -2.41
C LEU A 91 1.70 9.21 -3.75
N LEU A 92 0.92 9.63 -4.74
CA LEU A 92 0.81 8.90 -5.99
C LEU A 92 1.37 9.71 -7.16
N GLY A 93 2.02 9.03 -8.10
CA GLY A 93 2.38 9.63 -9.37
C GLY A 93 2.71 8.61 -10.45
N GLU A 94 2.79 9.08 -11.68
CA GLU A 94 3.23 8.32 -12.84
C GLU A 94 4.63 8.79 -13.26
N VAL A 95 5.43 7.90 -13.84
CA VAL A 95 6.73 8.27 -14.42
C VAL A 95 6.59 9.44 -15.40
N GLY A 96 7.35 10.49 -15.14
CA GLY A 96 7.32 11.79 -15.80
C GLY A 96 6.74 12.90 -14.93
N ASP A 97 5.96 12.58 -13.90
CA ASP A 97 5.34 13.58 -13.02
C ASP A 97 6.35 14.26 -12.09
N THR A 98 5.92 15.37 -11.50
CA THR A 98 6.63 16.07 -10.42
C THR A 98 5.68 16.22 -9.24
N LEU A 99 6.10 15.72 -8.08
CA LEU A 99 5.37 15.85 -6.83
C LEU A 99 5.78 17.17 -6.17
N LYS A 100 4.80 18.02 -5.88
CA LYS A 100 4.95 19.17 -4.99
C LYS A 100 4.30 18.85 -3.66
N VAL A 101 5.12 18.65 -2.63
CA VAL A 101 4.65 18.31 -1.29
C VAL A 101 4.75 19.53 -0.39
N HIS A 102 3.61 20.17 -0.18
CA HIS A 102 3.45 21.28 0.74
C HIS A 102 3.40 20.73 2.16
N PHE A 103 4.54 20.73 2.82
CA PHE A 103 4.69 20.26 4.19
C PHE A 103 4.39 21.38 5.20
N ARG A 104 3.61 21.05 6.23
CA ARG A 104 3.37 21.89 7.41
C ARG A 104 3.78 21.15 8.67
N ASN A 105 4.74 21.67 9.41
CA ASN A 105 5.06 21.11 10.71
C ASN A 105 4.12 21.69 11.79
N ARG A 106 3.17 20.88 12.27
CA ARG A 106 2.29 21.19 13.42
C ARG A 106 2.69 20.45 14.70
N ALA A 107 3.78 19.70 14.66
CA ALA A 107 4.38 19.11 15.83
C ALA A 107 5.13 20.16 16.66
N ASP A 108 5.63 19.73 17.81
CA ASP A 108 6.39 20.51 18.80
C ASP A 108 7.91 20.41 18.63
N ARG A 109 8.41 19.64 17.65
CA ARG A 109 9.84 19.48 17.33
C ARG A 109 10.11 19.65 15.83
N PRO A 110 11.35 19.97 15.42
CA PRO A 110 11.68 20.06 14.00
C PRO A 110 11.55 18.69 13.32
N PHE A 111 10.96 18.67 12.13
CA PHE A 111 10.81 17.48 11.29
C PHE A 111 11.03 17.85 9.83
N SER A 112 11.22 16.86 8.98
CA SER A 112 11.37 17.02 7.54
C SER A 112 10.48 16.02 6.78
N MET A 113 10.62 15.97 5.46
CA MET A 113 10.19 14.86 4.63
C MET A 113 11.30 14.52 3.66
N HIS A 114 11.81 13.29 3.72
CA HIS A 114 12.85 12.76 2.84
C HIS A 114 12.28 11.57 2.04
N PRO A 115 12.26 11.63 0.70
CA PRO A 115 11.78 10.55 -0.13
C PRO A 115 12.91 9.58 -0.52
N HIS A 116 12.56 8.30 -0.68
CA HIS A 116 13.44 7.31 -1.32
C HIS A 116 13.14 7.23 -2.81
N GLY A 117 14.14 6.94 -3.64
CA GLY A 117 13.95 6.57 -5.05
C GLY A 117 13.52 7.70 -6.01
N LEU A 118 13.38 8.94 -5.55
CA LEU A 118 12.97 10.09 -6.36
C LEU A 118 14.16 11.00 -6.71
N ARG A 119 13.98 11.86 -7.72
CA ARG A 119 14.98 12.86 -8.13
C ARG A 119 14.69 14.22 -7.50
N TYR A 120 15.70 14.84 -6.89
CA TYR A 120 15.60 16.15 -6.24
C TYR A 120 16.98 16.83 -6.12
N ASP A 121 17.00 18.09 -5.68
CA ASP A 121 18.21 18.84 -5.33
C ASP A 121 18.42 18.93 -3.81
N GLU A 122 19.52 19.53 -3.37
CA GLU A 122 19.89 19.63 -1.94
C GLU A 122 18.82 20.33 -1.09
N ASP A 123 18.14 21.35 -1.62
CA ASP A 123 17.09 22.05 -0.88
C ASP A 123 15.84 21.17 -0.67
N ASN A 124 15.63 20.17 -1.52
CA ASN A 124 14.47 19.29 -1.54
C ASN A 124 14.74 17.87 -1.01
N ASP A 125 15.94 17.60 -0.48
CA ASP A 125 16.34 16.29 0.07
C ASP A 125 15.65 15.97 1.41
N GLY A 126 15.57 16.96 2.30
CA GLY A 126 14.96 16.76 3.62
C GLY A 126 15.82 15.97 4.61
N ALA A 127 17.11 15.82 4.36
CA ALA A 127 18.06 15.04 5.17
C ALA A 127 19.40 15.79 5.38
N ASP A 128 20.34 15.14 6.09
CA ASP A 128 21.72 15.62 6.39
C ASP A 128 21.84 17.01 7.05
N HIS A 129 20.73 17.60 7.47
CA HIS A 129 20.64 18.97 8.00
C HIS A 129 21.16 20.02 7.00
N ARG A 130 21.15 19.70 5.70
CA ARG A 130 21.58 20.59 4.60
C ARG A 130 20.45 20.92 3.65
N GLY A 131 20.51 22.14 3.11
CA GLY A 131 19.45 22.69 2.28
C GLY A 131 18.26 23.20 3.09
N ALA A 132 17.41 23.98 2.43
CA ALA A 132 16.29 24.67 3.07
C ALA A 132 15.19 23.71 3.60
N GLY A 133 15.07 22.52 3.01
CA GLY A 133 14.08 21.50 3.39
C GLY A 133 14.50 20.55 4.51
N ALA A 134 15.74 20.64 5.00
CA ALA A 134 16.32 19.63 5.91
C ALA A 134 15.68 19.58 7.30
N MET A 135 15.24 20.73 7.82
CA MET A 135 14.75 20.87 9.19
C MET A 135 13.66 21.94 9.25
N ILE A 136 12.40 21.52 9.23
CA ILE A 136 11.28 22.45 9.28
C ILE A 136 10.86 22.63 10.74
N ALA A 137 11.12 23.81 11.29
CA ALA A 137 10.80 24.12 12.68
C ALA A 137 9.27 24.05 12.96
N PRO A 138 8.87 23.84 14.23
CA PRO A 138 7.47 23.92 14.65
C PRO A 138 6.74 25.16 14.12
N GLY A 139 5.55 24.95 13.55
CA GLY A 139 4.73 26.02 12.97
C GLY A 139 5.25 26.60 11.65
N LYS A 140 6.29 26.02 11.04
CA LYS A 140 6.79 26.42 9.72
C LYS A 140 6.30 25.47 8.62
N SER A 141 6.55 25.89 7.39
CA SER A 141 6.17 25.17 6.18
C SER A 141 7.30 25.17 5.19
N TYR A 142 7.36 24.13 4.37
CA TYR A 142 8.27 24.02 3.23
C TYR A 142 7.54 23.31 2.09
N THR A 143 7.91 23.58 0.84
CA THR A 143 7.36 22.85 -0.31
C THR A 143 8.48 22.08 -0.98
N TYR A 144 8.44 20.76 -0.82
CA TYR A 144 9.36 19.86 -1.49
C TYR A 144 8.94 19.67 -2.95
N THR A 145 9.91 19.61 -3.86
CA THR A 145 9.73 19.33 -5.28
C THR A 145 10.53 18.09 -5.65
N TRP A 146 9.83 17.00 -5.96
CA TRP A 146 10.44 15.72 -6.30
C TRP A 146 10.01 15.26 -7.69
N THR A 147 10.94 14.91 -8.55
CA THR A 147 10.66 14.45 -9.91
C THR A 147 10.64 12.92 -9.97
N LEU A 148 9.59 12.38 -10.59
CA LEU A 148 9.44 10.95 -10.87
C LEU A 148 10.04 10.65 -12.24
N ASP A 149 11.35 10.70 -12.38
CA ASP A 149 12.01 10.35 -13.64
C ASP A 149 11.91 8.83 -13.92
N GLU A 150 12.50 8.37 -15.04
CA GLU A 150 12.47 6.94 -15.39
C GLU A 150 13.13 6.06 -14.31
N GLY A 151 14.11 6.59 -13.56
CA GLY A 151 14.78 5.88 -12.48
C GLY A 151 13.94 5.74 -11.22
N ALA A 152 12.95 6.63 -11.02
CA ALA A 152 11.96 6.51 -9.96
C ALA A 152 10.84 5.50 -10.26
N GLY A 153 10.75 5.07 -11.52
CA GLY A 153 9.71 4.19 -12.01
C GLY A 153 10.00 2.70 -11.86
N PRO A 154 8.98 1.85 -12.10
CA PRO A 154 9.18 0.39 -12.14
C PRO A 154 10.20 -0.03 -13.21
N GLY A 155 11.16 -0.87 -12.83
CA GLY A 155 12.07 -1.53 -13.76
C GLY A 155 11.37 -2.54 -14.68
N PRO A 156 12.10 -3.16 -15.62
CA PRO A 156 11.49 -4.05 -16.63
C PRO A 156 10.79 -5.30 -16.06
N SER A 157 11.28 -5.81 -14.94
CA SER A 157 10.73 -6.99 -14.26
C SER A 157 9.73 -6.65 -13.15
N ASP A 158 9.60 -5.36 -12.83
CA ASP A 158 8.70 -4.90 -11.78
C ASP A 158 7.24 -4.86 -12.27
N PRO A 159 6.27 -4.96 -11.34
CA PRO A 159 4.87 -4.68 -11.62
C PRO A 159 4.65 -3.28 -12.23
N SER A 160 3.44 -2.98 -12.69
CA SER A 160 3.12 -1.68 -13.30
C SER A 160 3.21 -0.49 -12.34
N SER A 161 3.35 -0.72 -11.03
CA SER A 161 3.64 0.30 -10.03
C SER A 161 4.52 -0.27 -8.92
N ILE A 162 5.44 0.55 -8.42
CA ILE A 162 6.31 0.23 -7.28
C ILE A 162 6.09 1.21 -6.13
N VAL A 163 6.52 0.82 -4.94
CA VAL A 163 6.44 1.64 -3.73
C VAL A 163 7.82 2.14 -3.34
N TRP A 164 7.86 3.38 -2.86
CA TRP A 164 8.98 3.98 -2.15
C TRP A 164 8.51 4.44 -0.78
N LEU A 165 9.45 4.59 0.16
CA LEU A 165 9.22 5.20 1.45
C LEU A 165 9.48 6.70 1.39
N TYR A 166 8.81 7.44 2.27
CA TYR A 166 9.29 8.74 2.71
C TYR A 166 9.17 8.82 4.23
N HIS A 167 10.08 9.53 4.88
CA HIS A 167 10.07 9.70 6.34
C HIS A 167 10.77 10.98 6.75
N SER A 168 10.64 11.39 8.01
CA SER A 168 11.47 12.48 8.54
C SER A 168 12.90 11.98 8.75
N HIS A 169 13.88 12.87 8.52
CA HIS A 169 15.30 12.55 8.58
C HIS A 169 16.08 13.59 9.41
N VAL A 170 15.39 14.28 10.33
CA VAL A 170 16.04 15.19 11.28
C VAL A 170 16.78 14.36 12.34
N ASP A 171 16.07 13.42 12.96
CA ASP A 171 16.66 12.33 13.73
C ASP A 171 16.34 11.00 13.03
N HIS A 172 17.32 10.46 12.29
CA HIS A 172 17.14 9.34 11.38
C HIS A 172 16.75 8.02 12.07
N VAL A 173 16.95 7.92 13.39
CA VAL A 173 16.52 6.75 14.17
C VAL A 173 15.22 7.06 14.91
N ALA A 174 15.17 8.18 15.64
CA ALA A 174 14.03 8.46 16.49
C ALA A 174 12.77 8.79 15.68
N ASP A 175 12.88 9.53 14.58
CA ASP A 175 11.71 10.04 13.85
C ASP A 175 10.83 8.92 13.27
N ILE A 176 11.45 7.82 12.82
CA ILE A 176 10.73 6.66 12.30
C ILE A 176 10.00 5.91 13.42
N TYR A 177 10.65 5.69 14.57
CA TYR A 177 10.01 5.10 15.75
C TYR A 177 8.89 5.99 16.28
N GLN A 178 8.98 7.30 16.10
CA GLN A 178 7.93 8.25 16.46
C GLN A 178 6.71 8.21 15.51
N GLY A 179 6.79 7.53 14.36
CA GLY A 179 5.65 7.27 13.46
C GLY A 179 5.64 8.10 12.17
N LEU A 180 6.68 8.88 11.88
CA LEU A 180 6.76 9.72 10.68
C LEU A 180 7.25 8.94 9.47
N ILE A 181 6.40 8.05 8.98
CA ILE A 181 6.66 7.17 7.83
C ILE A 181 5.45 7.23 6.91
N GLY A 182 5.66 7.33 5.60
CA GLY A 182 4.61 7.11 4.61
C GLY A 182 5.18 6.55 3.31
N THR A 183 4.34 6.43 2.28
CA THR A 183 4.74 5.80 1.02
C THR A 183 4.48 6.69 -0.19
N ILE A 184 5.31 6.51 -1.22
CA ILE A 184 5.08 7.04 -2.56
C ILE A 184 4.88 5.85 -3.49
N VAL A 185 3.77 5.80 -4.23
CA VAL A 185 3.56 4.79 -5.28
C VAL A 185 3.77 5.43 -6.64
N VAL A 186 4.72 4.87 -7.39
CA VAL A 186 5.07 5.32 -8.74
C VAL A 186 4.59 4.31 -9.76
N THR A 187 3.65 4.75 -10.59
CA THR A 187 3.10 3.96 -11.70
C THR A 187 3.94 4.15 -12.97
N ARG A 188 4.15 3.07 -13.71
CA ARG A 188 4.81 3.07 -15.01
C ARG A 188 4.10 4.01 -15.97
N LYS A 189 4.87 4.72 -16.78
CA LYS A 189 4.33 5.62 -17.81
C LYS A 189 3.31 4.95 -18.72
N GLY A 190 2.13 5.56 -18.85
CA GLY A 190 1.01 5.08 -19.65
C GLY A 190 0.15 4.00 -18.98
N MET A 191 0.44 3.64 -17.72
CA MET A 191 -0.31 2.64 -16.94
C MET A 191 -1.21 3.25 -15.87
N ALA A 192 -1.20 4.57 -15.68
CA ALA A 192 -2.20 5.25 -14.86
C ALA A 192 -3.64 4.99 -15.36
N ILE A 193 -4.60 4.98 -14.43
CA ILE A 193 -6.06 4.94 -14.73
C ILE A 193 -6.42 6.11 -15.64
N SER A 194 -5.94 7.31 -15.30
CA SER A 194 -6.13 8.50 -16.11
C SER A 194 -5.05 9.53 -15.81
N SER A 195 -5.04 10.62 -16.57
CA SER A 195 -4.13 11.74 -16.32
C SER A 195 -4.30 12.33 -14.91
N ALA A 196 -5.55 12.39 -14.41
CA ALA A 196 -5.88 12.88 -13.07
C ALA A 196 -5.70 11.83 -11.95
N ASP A 197 -5.68 10.54 -12.29
CA ASP A 197 -5.60 9.43 -11.35
C ASP A 197 -4.41 8.52 -11.68
N PRO A 198 -3.26 8.72 -11.01
CA PRO A 198 -2.01 8.02 -11.30
C PRO A 198 -1.99 6.56 -10.84
N ARG A 199 -3.04 6.04 -10.20
CA ARG A 199 -3.07 4.64 -9.76
C ARG A 199 -2.94 3.68 -10.96
N PRO A 200 -2.32 2.50 -10.79
CA PRO A 200 -2.18 1.51 -11.85
C PRO A 200 -3.56 0.98 -12.29
N ARG A 201 -3.82 0.98 -13.60
CA ARG A 201 -5.12 0.56 -14.17
C ARG A 201 -5.35 -0.95 -14.23
N ASP A 202 -4.29 -1.73 -14.03
CA ASP A 202 -4.28 -3.20 -14.05
C ASP A 202 -4.47 -3.81 -12.66
N VAL A 203 -4.74 -2.99 -11.64
CA VAL A 203 -4.94 -3.41 -10.24
C VAL A 203 -6.34 -3.00 -9.78
N ASP A 204 -7.06 -3.93 -9.17
CA ASP A 204 -8.40 -3.67 -8.64
C ASP A 204 -8.34 -3.20 -7.18
N ARG A 205 -7.36 -3.70 -6.42
CA ARG A 205 -7.13 -3.38 -5.01
C ARG A 205 -5.64 -3.22 -4.72
N ASN A 206 -5.26 -2.20 -3.95
CA ASN A 206 -3.90 -2.09 -3.42
C ASN A 206 -3.91 -2.11 -1.88
N PHE A 207 -2.89 -2.73 -1.30
CA PHE A 207 -2.63 -2.71 0.12
C PHE A 207 -1.19 -2.32 0.36
N THR A 208 -0.96 -1.44 1.33
CA THR A 208 0.36 -1.04 1.76
C THR A 208 0.55 -1.50 3.22
N THR A 209 1.58 -2.29 3.48
CA THR A 209 1.83 -2.87 4.81
C THR A 209 3.29 -2.70 5.22
N LEU A 210 3.48 -1.92 6.27
CA LEU A 210 4.70 -1.72 7.03
C LEU A 210 4.88 -2.83 8.06
N PHE A 211 6.04 -3.47 8.03
CA PHE A 211 6.54 -4.35 9.08
C PHE A 211 7.65 -3.62 9.82
N MET A 212 7.44 -3.39 11.13
CA MET A 212 8.38 -2.65 11.94
C MET A 212 8.19 -2.98 13.42
N VAL A 213 9.29 -3.14 14.14
CA VAL A 213 9.32 -3.13 15.61
C VAL A 213 9.48 -1.69 16.07
N PHE A 214 8.44 -1.12 16.69
CA PHE A 214 8.53 0.23 17.25
C PHE A 214 9.12 0.16 18.66
N ASP A 215 10.23 0.85 18.89
CA ASP A 215 10.81 0.99 20.24
C ASP A 215 10.24 2.23 20.93
N GLU A 216 9.34 2.01 21.90
CA GLU A 216 8.69 3.07 22.66
C GLU A 216 9.28 3.31 24.04
N GLU A 217 10.11 2.38 24.54
CA GLU A 217 10.59 2.36 25.93
C GLU A 217 12.07 1.95 26.03
N ASP A 218 12.88 2.44 25.09
CA ASP A 218 14.34 2.31 25.05
C ASP A 218 14.83 0.85 25.22
N GLY A 219 14.22 -0.05 24.45
CA GLY A 219 14.56 -1.48 24.42
C GLY A 219 13.91 -2.32 25.51
N ALA A 220 13.05 -1.75 26.37
CA ALA A 220 12.26 -2.56 27.29
C ALA A 220 11.25 -3.42 26.51
N GLU A 221 11.17 -4.71 26.84
CA GLU A 221 10.35 -5.71 26.12
C GLU A 221 8.90 -5.25 25.92
N GLY A 222 8.28 -4.70 26.97
CA GLY A 222 6.92 -4.18 26.90
C GLY A 222 6.75 -3.01 25.92
N GLY A 223 7.80 -2.23 25.67
CA GLY A 223 7.83 -1.10 24.73
C GLY A 223 8.19 -1.46 23.29
N LEU A 224 8.70 -2.66 23.02
CA LEU A 224 8.97 -3.14 21.67
C LEU A 224 7.68 -3.60 21.00
N LYS A 225 7.08 -2.79 20.13
CA LYS A 225 5.81 -3.12 19.46
C LYS A 225 6.06 -3.71 18.08
N HIS A 226 6.01 -5.04 17.99
CA HIS A 226 6.22 -5.80 16.76
C HIS A 226 4.97 -5.70 15.87
N ALA A 227 4.87 -4.62 15.11
CA ALA A 227 3.61 -4.17 14.55
C ALA A 227 3.53 -4.29 13.03
N MET A 228 2.29 -4.47 12.56
CA MET A 228 1.91 -4.31 11.15
C MET A 228 1.09 -3.03 11.01
N ASN A 229 1.59 -2.04 10.26
CA ASN A 229 0.99 -0.69 10.17
C ASN A 229 0.68 -0.05 11.54
N GLY A 230 1.51 -0.34 12.55
CA GLY A 230 1.33 0.15 13.91
C GLY A 230 0.32 -0.61 14.76
N TYR A 231 -0.16 -1.78 14.33
CA TYR A 231 -1.03 -2.63 15.16
C TYR A 231 -0.41 -3.98 15.47
N ILE A 232 -0.75 -4.50 16.66
CA ILE A 232 -0.31 -5.82 17.16
C ILE A 232 -1.50 -6.75 17.42
N PHE A 233 -1.24 -8.04 17.51
CA PHE A 233 -2.18 -9.10 17.90
C PHE A 233 -3.52 -9.10 17.14
N GLY A 234 -3.48 -8.87 15.82
CA GLY A 234 -4.65 -8.90 14.95
C GLY A 234 -5.57 -7.68 15.01
N ASN A 235 -5.08 -6.56 15.55
CA ASN A 235 -5.83 -5.30 15.61
C ASN A 235 -5.82 -4.53 14.28
N LEU A 236 -4.94 -4.85 13.32
CA LEU A 236 -4.98 -4.27 11.97
C LEU A 236 -6.22 -4.78 11.20
N ARG A 237 -7.04 -3.86 10.67
CA ARG A 237 -8.30 -4.13 9.96
C ARG A 237 -8.28 -3.60 8.52
N GLY A 238 -9.32 -3.95 7.75
CA GLY A 238 -9.55 -3.41 6.41
C GLY A 238 -8.81 -4.12 5.27
N LEU A 239 -7.99 -5.14 5.55
CA LEU A 239 -7.33 -5.96 4.52
C LEU A 239 -8.33 -6.93 3.88
N GLU A 240 -9.16 -6.42 2.97
CA GLU A 240 -10.26 -7.17 2.35
C GLU A 240 -10.29 -7.03 0.83
N ALA A 241 -10.28 -8.15 0.13
CA ALA A 241 -10.46 -8.23 -1.32
C ALA A 241 -11.71 -9.04 -1.67
N VAL A 242 -12.17 -8.95 -2.92
CA VAL A 242 -13.22 -9.81 -3.46
C VAL A 242 -12.58 -10.89 -4.35
N GLU A 243 -13.14 -12.10 -4.34
CA GLU A 243 -12.70 -13.20 -5.20
C GLU A 243 -12.58 -12.74 -6.67
N GLY A 244 -11.43 -13.01 -7.28
CA GLY A 244 -11.07 -12.63 -8.64
C GLY A 244 -10.43 -11.24 -8.77
N GLU A 245 -10.38 -10.41 -7.73
CA GLU A 245 -9.66 -9.13 -7.77
C GLU A 245 -8.14 -9.34 -7.98
N ARG A 246 -7.55 -8.52 -8.85
CA ARG A 246 -6.09 -8.34 -8.96
C ARG A 246 -5.65 -7.41 -7.83
N VAL A 247 -4.94 -7.97 -6.87
CA VAL A 247 -4.47 -7.27 -5.68
C VAL A 247 -2.98 -6.99 -5.81
N ARG A 248 -2.56 -5.74 -5.62
CA ARG A 248 -1.15 -5.39 -5.45
C ARG A 248 -0.83 -5.12 -3.99
N TRP A 249 0.18 -5.81 -3.48
CA TRP A 249 0.72 -5.59 -2.15
C TRP A 249 2.01 -4.78 -2.24
N HIS A 250 2.03 -3.64 -1.57
CA HIS A 250 3.18 -2.80 -1.34
C HIS A 250 3.70 -3.07 0.07
N LEU A 251 4.81 -3.78 0.15
CA LEU A 251 5.44 -4.20 1.40
C LEU A 251 6.59 -3.25 1.70
N VAL A 252 6.59 -2.72 2.90
CA VAL A 252 7.68 -1.85 3.36
C VAL A 252 8.16 -2.29 4.74
N ALA A 253 9.45 -2.12 5.01
CA ALA A 253 10.01 -2.35 6.33
C ALA A 253 11.04 -1.27 6.66
N LEU A 254 11.13 -0.90 7.92
CA LEU A 254 12.09 0.06 8.49
C LEU A 254 12.42 -0.38 9.92
N GLY A 255 13.46 0.19 10.51
CA GLY A 255 13.89 -0.08 11.87
C GLY A 255 15.37 -0.46 11.92
N SER A 256 15.73 -1.45 12.74
CA SER A 256 17.13 -1.80 13.03
C SER A 256 17.47 -3.25 12.64
N GLU A 257 18.56 -3.79 13.16
CA GLU A 257 18.98 -5.18 12.94
C GLU A 257 17.98 -6.23 13.45
N VAL A 258 17.00 -5.86 14.28
CA VAL A 258 15.92 -6.79 14.67
C VAL A 258 14.81 -6.86 13.62
N ASP A 259 14.76 -5.92 12.66
CA ASP A 259 13.72 -5.83 11.63
C ASP A 259 14.02 -6.71 10.41
N LEU A 260 14.26 -8.00 10.66
CA LEU A 260 14.16 -9.06 9.66
C LEU A 260 12.72 -9.57 9.67
N HIS A 261 11.99 -9.33 8.59
CA HIS A 261 10.59 -9.71 8.47
C HIS A 261 10.37 -10.64 7.30
N THR A 262 9.27 -11.38 7.36
CA THR A 262 8.88 -12.36 6.34
C THR A 262 7.37 -12.28 6.15
N ALA A 263 6.91 -11.38 5.29
CA ALA A 263 5.48 -11.19 5.03
C ALA A 263 4.92 -12.46 4.38
N HIS A 264 4.04 -13.17 5.08
CA HIS A 264 3.50 -14.45 4.66
C HIS A 264 1.96 -14.45 4.64
N TRP A 265 1.38 -14.86 3.51
CA TRP A 265 -0.06 -14.99 3.32
C TRP A 265 -0.48 -16.45 3.43
N HIS A 266 -1.35 -16.76 4.39
CA HIS A 266 -1.97 -18.07 4.41
C HIS A 266 -2.98 -18.19 3.28
N GLY A 267 -3.06 -19.38 2.69
CA GLY A 267 -4.09 -19.74 1.72
C GLY A 267 -3.94 -19.12 0.33
N GLU A 268 -2.91 -18.30 0.09
CA GLU A 268 -2.69 -17.61 -1.19
C GLU A 268 -1.21 -17.54 -1.56
N THR A 269 -0.93 -17.21 -2.83
CA THR A 269 0.43 -16.94 -3.31
C THR A 269 0.51 -15.61 -4.03
N VAL A 270 1.69 -15.01 -4.05
CA VAL A 270 2.03 -13.80 -4.79
C VAL A 270 3.02 -14.11 -5.91
N LEU A 271 3.11 -13.18 -6.87
CA LEU A 271 4.15 -13.13 -7.88
C LEU A 271 5.15 -12.01 -7.56
N ASP A 272 6.41 -12.40 -7.43
CA ASP A 272 7.57 -11.56 -7.14
C ASP A 272 8.57 -11.72 -8.28
N HIS A 273 8.69 -10.70 -9.14
CA HIS A 273 9.49 -10.73 -10.39
C HIS A 273 9.28 -12.01 -11.24
N GLY A 274 8.04 -12.50 -11.30
CA GLY A 274 7.66 -13.70 -12.04
C GLY A 274 7.87 -15.03 -11.29
N ARG A 275 8.49 -15.00 -10.12
CA ARG A 275 8.58 -16.15 -9.19
C ARG A 275 7.31 -16.20 -8.34
N ARG A 276 6.73 -17.39 -8.20
CA ARG A 276 5.62 -17.62 -7.27
C ARG A 276 6.15 -17.97 -5.89
N THR A 277 5.65 -17.28 -4.89
CA THR A 277 5.97 -17.49 -3.47
C THR A 277 4.76 -17.12 -2.62
N ASP A 278 4.71 -17.56 -1.37
CA ASP A 278 3.74 -17.13 -0.36
C ASP A 278 4.40 -16.33 0.76
N VAL A 279 5.71 -16.09 0.66
CA VAL A 279 6.51 -15.33 1.62
C VAL A 279 7.46 -14.38 0.90
N ILE A 280 7.62 -13.17 1.46
CA ILE A 280 8.59 -12.16 1.02
C ILE A 280 9.46 -11.74 2.19
N GLU A 281 10.78 -11.88 2.05
CA GLU A 281 11.75 -11.40 3.02
C GLU A 281 11.90 -9.87 2.95
N LEU A 282 11.90 -9.21 4.10
CA LEU A 282 12.02 -7.76 4.22
C LEU A 282 13.08 -7.43 5.29
N LEU A 283 14.10 -6.68 4.90
CA LEU A 283 15.10 -6.06 5.78
C LEU A 283 14.78 -4.56 5.99
N PRO A 284 15.46 -3.84 6.89
CA PRO A 284 15.28 -2.39 7.03
C PRO A 284 15.42 -1.66 5.69
N ALA A 285 14.49 -0.74 5.43
CA ALA A 285 14.33 0.00 4.17
C ALA A 285 13.99 -0.88 2.95
N SER A 286 13.48 -2.10 3.13
CA SER A 286 12.92 -2.88 2.03
C SER A 286 11.63 -2.26 1.53
N MET A 287 11.48 -2.20 0.22
CA MET A 287 10.32 -1.68 -0.49
C MET A 287 10.04 -2.61 -1.66
N VAL A 288 9.01 -3.45 -1.53
CA VAL A 288 8.72 -4.54 -2.46
C VAL A 288 7.27 -4.46 -2.90
N SER A 289 7.02 -4.66 -4.20
CA SER A 289 5.67 -4.73 -4.76
C SER A 289 5.44 -6.10 -5.37
N VAL A 290 4.38 -6.78 -4.95
CA VAL A 290 4.01 -8.12 -5.45
C VAL A 290 2.55 -8.16 -5.85
N ASP A 291 2.25 -8.98 -6.86
CA ASP A 291 0.90 -9.15 -7.39
C ASP A 291 0.27 -10.46 -6.91
N MET A 292 -1.02 -10.38 -6.57
CA MET A 292 -1.86 -11.48 -6.14
C MET A 292 -3.15 -11.48 -6.96
N VAL A 293 -3.72 -12.66 -7.21
CA VAL A 293 -5.11 -12.81 -7.62
C VAL A 293 -5.81 -13.46 -6.43
N ALA A 294 -6.75 -12.77 -5.80
CA ALA A 294 -7.45 -13.29 -4.64
C ALA A 294 -8.47 -14.35 -5.10
N ASP A 295 -8.14 -15.64 -5.04
CA ASP A 295 -8.95 -16.72 -5.62
C ASP A 295 -9.44 -17.75 -4.60
N ASN A 296 -9.12 -17.56 -3.33
CA ASN A 296 -9.49 -18.47 -2.25
C ASN A 296 -10.34 -17.76 -1.16
N PRO A 297 -11.68 -17.72 -1.32
CA PRO A 297 -12.59 -17.10 -0.36
C PRO A 297 -12.41 -17.61 1.08
N GLY A 298 -12.23 -16.69 2.02
CA GLY A 298 -12.00 -17.01 3.42
C GLY A 298 -11.37 -15.87 4.19
N THR A 299 -11.19 -16.07 5.49
CA THR A 299 -10.37 -15.19 6.33
C THR A 299 -9.11 -15.94 6.73
N TRP A 300 -7.97 -15.41 6.34
CA TRP A 300 -6.67 -16.06 6.41
C TRP A 300 -5.72 -15.29 7.33
N LEU A 301 -4.74 -15.98 7.91
CA LEU A 301 -3.67 -15.34 8.65
C LEU A 301 -2.72 -14.61 7.67
N TYR A 302 -2.25 -13.44 8.07
CA TYR A 302 -1.22 -12.67 7.39
C TYR A 302 -0.21 -12.20 8.44
N HIS A 303 1.04 -12.66 8.35
CA HIS A 303 1.99 -12.47 9.44
C HIS A 303 3.45 -12.51 9.02
N CYS A 304 4.32 -12.12 9.97
CA CYS A 304 5.76 -12.35 9.91
C CYS A 304 6.09 -13.78 10.37
N HIS A 305 7.08 -14.45 9.79
CA HIS A 305 7.50 -15.81 10.17
C HIS A 305 8.69 -15.86 11.14
N VAL A 306 9.22 -14.70 11.57
CA VAL A 306 10.20 -14.62 12.65
C VAL A 306 9.50 -14.92 13.97
N GLY A 307 9.92 -16.00 14.64
CA GLY A 307 9.18 -16.56 15.77
C GLY A 307 8.99 -15.59 16.94
N ASP A 308 9.98 -14.73 17.19
CA ASP A 308 9.89 -13.68 18.20
C ASP A 308 8.81 -12.65 17.82
N HIS A 309 8.83 -12.16 16.58
CA HIS A 309 7.87 -11.17 16.10
C HIS A 309 6.45 -11.71 16.08
N MET A 310 6.26 -12.99 15.75
CA MET A 310 4.97 -13.67 15.86
C MET A 310 4.48 -13.68 17.31
N THR A 311 5.34 -14.09 18.23
CA THR A 311 5.00 -14.20 19.66
C THR A 311 4.63 -12.83 20.23
N ALA A 312 5.34 -11.78 19.80
CA ALA A 312 5.11 -10.39 20.17
C ALA A 312 3.94 -9.71 19.43
N GLY A 313 3.23 -10.44 18.55
CA GLY A 313 1.97 -9.99 17.97
C GLY A 313 2.02 -9.43 16.55
N MET A 314 3.11 -9.63 15.80
CA MET A 314 3.22 -9.21 14.38
C MET A 314 2.44 -10.14 13.44
N MET A 315 1.13 -10.12 13.63
CA MET A 315 0.20 -11.01 12.97
C MET A 315 -1.15 -10.29 12.83
N THR A 316 -1.83 -10.52 11.71
CA THR A 316 -3.23 -10.13 11.53
C THR A 316 -3.98 -11.10 10.65
N ARG A 317 -5.25 -10.79 10.34
CA ARG A 317 -6.03 -11.50 9.35
C ARG A 317 -6.34 -10.61 8.16
N TRP A 318 -6.41 -11.23 6.99
CA TRP A 318 -6.92 -10.62 5.78
C TRP A 318 -8.05 -11.49 5.22
N THR A 319 -8.93 -10.94 4.39
CA THR A 319 -10.15 -11.62 3.95
C THR A 319 -10.34 -11.53 2.44
N VAL A 320 -10.59 -12.68 1.82
CA VAL A 320 -11.15 -12.78 0.46
C VAL A 320 -12.65 -13.02 0.59
N LYS A 321 -13.45 -12.04 0.21
CA LYS A 321 -14.91 -12.13 0.22
C LYS A 321 -15.37 -12.85 -1.04
N ALA A 322 -16.34 -13.75 -0.89
CA ALA A 322 -17.07 -14.28 -2.03
C ALA A 322 -17.73 -13.13 -2.82
N PRO A 323 -17.83 -13.23 -4.15
CA PRO A 323 -18.44 -12.21 -4.96
C PRO A 323 -19.94 -12.14 -4.61
N PRO A 324 -20.56 -10.97 -4.70
CA PRO A 324 -22.00 -10.87 -4.51
C PRO A 324 -22.73 -11.81 -5.49
N PRO A 325 -23.86 -12.41 -5.09
CA PRO A 325 -24.64 -13.23 -6.01
C PRO A 325 -24.92 -12.44 -7.28
N ALA A 326 -24.64 -13.02 -8.45
CA ALA A 326 -24.94 -12.36 -9.71
C ALA A 326 -26.43 -12.01 -9.74
N ASP A 327 -26.75 -10.72 -9.87
CA ASP A 327 -28.11 -10.28 -10.13
C ASP A 327 -28.59 -10.98 -11.40
N CYS A 328 -29.44 -12.00 -11.24
CA CYS A 328 -29.98 -12.80 -12.34
C CYS A 328 -30.77 -11.95 -13.37
N CYS A 329 -31.02 -10.67 -13.06
CA CYS A 329 -31.75 -9.73 -13.88
C CYS A 329 -30.87 -8.83 -14.77
N ALA A 330 -29.56 -8.77 -14.57
CA ALA A 330 -28.67 -7.90 -15.36
C ALA A 330 -28.14 -8.56 -16.65
N ALA A 331 -28.51 -9.82 -16.92
CA ALA A 331 -28.23 -10.47 -18.20
C ALA A 331 -29.21 -9.97 -19.28
N GLY A 332 -28.96 -8.77 -19.81
CA GLY A 332 -29.54 -8.33 -21.08
C GLY A 332 -29.15 -9.29 -22.23
N PRO A 333 -29.94 -9.39 -23.30
CA PRO A 333 -29.81 -10.44 -24.30
C PRO A 333 -28.64 -10.15 -25.26
N ALA A 334 -27.41 -10.46 -24.85
CA ALA A 334 -26.24 -10.29 -25.70
C ALA A 334 -25.21 -11.43 -25.53
N ALA A 335 -25.65 -12.68 -25.68
CA ALA A 335 -24.76 -13.80 -26.00
C ALA A 335 -25.55 -15.04 -26.46
N LYS A 336 -26.14 -15.01 -27.65
CA LYS A 336 -26.59 -16.23 -28.33
C LYS A 336 -26.31 -16.17 -29.82
N LEU A 337 -25.03 -16.22 -30.17
CA LEU A 337 -24.64 -16.72 -31.47
C LEU A 337 -23.33 -17.51 -31.36
N MET A 338 -23.47 -18.82 -31.15
CA MET A 338 -22.65 -19.91 -31.66
C MET A 338 -22.66 -21.06 -30.66
N ARG A 339 -23.52 -22.06 -30.92
CA ARG A 339 -23.20 -23.50 -30.82
C ARG A 339 -24.42 -24.28 -31.29
N ARG A 340 -24.35 -24.75 -32.53
CA ARG A 340 -25.19 -25.86 -33.01
C ARG A 340 -24.56 -27.17 -32.56
N ARG A 341 -25.43 -28.08 -32.14
CA ARG A 341 -25.30 -29.54 -31.96
C ARG A 341 -24.87 -30.05 -30.58
N GLY A 342 -25.83 -30.67 -29.90
CA GLY A 342 -25.60 -31.91 -29.15
C GLY A 342 -25.73 -31.84 -27.63
N PHE A 343 -26.93 -32.21 -27.14
CA PHE A 343 -27.22 -32.88 -25.86
C PHE A 343 -27.19 -32.14 -24.50
N ALA A 344 -28.13 -32.63 -23.67
CA ALA A 344 -28.40 -32.45 -22.23
C ALA A 344 -29.08 -31.15 -21.77
N ILE A 345 -30.40 -31.25 -21.55
CA ILE A 345 -31.21 -30.29 -20.78
C ILE A 345 -30.97 -30.59 -19.29
N VAL A 346 -30.25 -29.71 -18.60
CA VAL A 346 -30.21 -29.65 -17.13
C VAL A 346 -31.37 -28.74 -16.68
N PRO A 347 -32.18 -29.10 -15.67
CA PRO A 347 -33.29 -28.26 -15.24
C PRO A 347 -32.77 -26.94 -14.67
N ARG A 348 -33.38 -25.83 -15.10
CA ARG A 348 -33.11 -24.49 -14.55
C ARG A 348 -33.52 -24.43 -13.08
N PRO A 349 -32.78 -23.71 -12.21
CA PRO A 349 -33.32 -23.29 -10.94
C PRO A 349 -34.47 -22.31 -11.20
N THR A 350 -35.66 -22.64 -10.68
CA THR A 350 -36.80 -21.75 -10.59
C THR A 350 -36.49 -20.66 -9.57
N CYS A 351 -36.16 -19.45 -10.03
CA CYS A 351 -36.16 -18.24 -9.21
C CYS A 351 -37.39 -17.39 -9.55
N CYS A 352 -37.99 -16.80 -8.50
CA CYS A 352 -39.17 -15.93 -8.44
C CYS A 352 -40.51 -16.61 -8.12
N GLY A 353 -40.63 -17.09 -6.88
CA GLY A 353 -41.86 -16.84 -6.10
C GLY A 353 -41.68 -15.52 -5.34
N ARG A 354 -42.58 -14.56 -5.57
CA ARG A 354 -42.90 -13.46 -4.63
C ARG A 354 -44.43 -13.49 -4.43
N PRO A 355 -44.91 -13.07 -3.25
CA PRO A 355 -46.13 -13.56 -2.61
C PRO A 355 -47.43 -13.24 -3.34
#